data_AF-A0A858BUV4-F1
#
_entry.id   AF-A0A858BUV4-F1
#
_cell.length_a   1.000
_cell.length_b   1.000
_cell.length_c   1.000
_cell.angle_alpha   90.00
_cell.angle_beta   90.00
_cell.angle_gamma   90.00
#
_symmetry.space_group_name_H-M   'P 1'
#
loop_
_entity.id
_entity.type
_entity.pdbx_description
1 polymer ?
#
loop_
_entity_poly.entity_id
_entity_poly.type
_entity_poly.pdbx_seq_one_letter_code
_entity_poly.pdbx_strand_id
1 'polypeptide(L)'
;MDQEMMMKQIVEEVMKAMGGTPAAAGVGSACQSSGVTSANYPLGEKMADKVFSPTGKKLSDMALEQILDGRLTAEDMRIAPETLEMQAQVAESVGRDAFAGNLRRASELIAVPDDRLLEIYNALRPYRSTRQELEDIANEMEHQYGCKVNAAFIRDAAAIYEKRGRLKRD
;
A
#
# COMPACT_ATOMS: atom_id res chain seq x y z
N MET A 1 47.93 -1.68 -45.05
CA MET A 1 48.06 -1.81 -43.58
C MET A 1 47.15 -0.78 -42.92
N ASP A 2 45.85 -0.77 -43.28
CA ASP A 2 44.92 0.29 -42.88
C ASP A 2 43.68 -0.23 -42.12
N GLN A 3 43.37 -1.54 -42.22
CA GLN A 3 42.22 -2.13 -41.54
C GLN A 3 42.44 -2.36 -40.04
N GLU A 4 43.65 -2.74 -39.61
CA GLU A 4 43.93 -2.95 -38.18
C GLU A 4 43.96 -1.63 -37.40
N MET A 5 44.42 -0.53 -38.02
CA MET A 5 44.39 0.80 -37.41
C MET A 5 42.96 1.33 -37.29
N MET A 6 42.12 1.11 -38.32
CA MET A 6 40.69 1.44 -38.25
C MET A 6 39.96 0.63 -37.19
N MET A 7 40.21 -0.68 -37.08
CA MET A 7 39.59 -1.49 -36.03
C MET A 7 40.02 -1.05 -34.63
N LYS A 8 41.30 -0.70 -34.42
CA LYS A 8 41.77 -0.18 -33.13
C LYS A 8 41.10 1.14 -32.77
N GLN A 9 40.97 2.06 -33.73
CA GLN A 9 40.26 3.32 -33.50
C GLN A 9 38.79 3.11 -33.15
N ILE A 10 38.09 2.20 -33.84
CA ILE A 10 36.69 1.87 -33.54
C ILE A 10 36.56 1.24 -32.15
N VAL A 11 37.44 0.31 -31.78
CA VAL A 11 37.41 -0.34 -30.46
C VAL A 11 37.74 0.66 -29.34
N GLU A 12 38.68 1.58 -29.57
CA GLU A 12 39.04 2.64 -28.63
C GLU A 12 37.90 3.66 -28.46
N GLU A 13 37.20 4.00 -29.55
CA GLU A 13 36.01 4.85 -29.52
C GLU A 13 34.85 4.18 -28.76
N VAL A 14 34.64 2.87 -28.97
CA VAL A 14 33.61 2.09 -28.27
C VAL A 14 33.95 1.94 -26.78
N MET A 15 35.22 1.71 -26.42
CA MET A 15 35.67 1.68 -25.02
C MET A 15 35.52 3.05 -24.35
N LYS A 16 35.76 4.14 -25.08
CA LYS A 16 35.58 5.51 -24.59
C LYS A 16 34.10 5.88 -24.43
N ALA A 17 33.24 5.39 -25.32
CA ALA A 17 31.78 5.55 -25.21
C ALA A 17 31.17 4.70 -24.07
N MET A 18 31.77 3.57 -23.71
CA MET A 18 31.38 2.75 -22.56
C MET A 18 31.94 3.25 -21.21
N GLY A 19 32.96 4.12 -21.23
CA GLY A 19 33.51 4.80 -20.05
C GLY A 19 32.72 6.04 -19.61
N GLY A 20 31.66 6.41 -20.34
CA GLY A 20 30.72 7.48 -19.99
C GLY A 20 29.48 6.93 -19.31
N THR A 21 29.48 6.94 -17.98
CA THR A 21 28.37 6.57 -17.09
C THR A 21 27.00 7.01 -17.61
N PRO A 22 25.99 6.13 -17.73
CA PRO A 22 24.63 6.58 -17.55
C PRO A 22 24.44 6.85 -16.07
N ALA A 23 24.31 8.12 -15.72
CA ALA A 23 23.61 8.54 -14.52
C ALA A 23 22.19 7.97 -14.60
N ALA A 24 22.01 6.74 -14.11
CA ALA A 24 20.73 6.31 -13.60
C ALA A 24 20.47 7.20 -12.39
N ALA A 25 19.61 8.21 -12.58
CA ALA A 25 18.93 8.85 -11.48
C ALA A 25 18.20 7.74 -10.73
N GLY A 26 18.86 7.23 -9.69
CA GLY A 26 18.26 6.37 -8.69
C GLY A 26 17.14 7.18 -8.09
N VAL A 27 15.91 6.86 -8.51
CA VAL A 27 14.73 7.25 -7.76
C VAL A 27 14.92 6.59 -6.40
N GLY A 28 15.28 7.39 -5.41
CA GLY A 28 15.46 6.95 -4.05
C GLY A 28 14.15 6.34 -3.57
N SER A 29 14.06 5.02 -3.60
CA SER A 29 13.23 4.31 -2.66
C SER A 29 14.17 3.83 -1.57
N ALA A 30 14.28 4.65 -0.53
CA ALA A 30 14.74 4.19 0.77
C ALA A 30 13.71 3.17 1.29
N CYS A 31 13.73 1.96 0.74
CA CYS A 31 13.08 0.78 1.31
C CYS A 31 14.18 -0.21 1.72
N GLN A 32 15.20 0.28 2.42
CA GLN A 32 15.97 -0.59 3.30
C GLN A 32 15.20 -0.76 4.60
N SER A 33 14.02 -1.37 4.54
CA SER A 33 13.51 -2.06 5.73
C SER A 33 14.12 -3.45 5.67
N SER A 34 14.98 -3.76 6.63
CA SER A 34 15.33 -5.14 6.99
C SER A 34 14.01 -5.93 7.02
N GLY A 35 13.74 -6.75 6.00
CA GLY A 35 12.40 -7.26 5.73
C GLY A 35 11.82 -7.97 6.96
N VAL A 36 10.61 -7.62 7.36
CA VAL A 36 9.94 -8.29 8.48
C VAL A 36 9.51 -9.68 8.02
N THR A 37 9.90 -10.71 8.77
CA THR A 37 9.59 -12.11 8.43
C THR A 37 8.84 -12.80 9.56
N SER A 38 8.42 -14.05 9.36
CA SER A 38 7.83 -14.89 10.40
C SER A 38 8.66 -15.01 11.67
N ALA A 39 9.99 -14.89 11.59
CA ALA A 39 10.87 -14.88 12.77
C ALA A 39 10.56 -13.71 13.72
N ASN A 40 10.09 -12.59 13.18
CA ASN A 40 9.73 -11.38 13.90
C ASN A 40 8.31 -11.40 14.46
N TYR A 41 7.49 -12.39 14.11
CA TYR A 41 6.13 -12.52 14.64
C TYR A 41 6.13 -13.29 15.97
N PRO A 42 5.31 -12.91 16.97
CA PRO A 42 4.34 -11.81 16.99
C PRO A 42 4.98 -10.42 17.15
N LEU A 43 4.54 -9.44 16.35
CA LEU A 43 5.13 -8.08 16.34
C LEU A 43 5.00 -7.37 17.69
N GLY A 44 3.89 -7.55 18.40
CA GLY A 44 3.68 -6.93 19.72
C GLY A 44 4.64 -7.43 20.81
N GLU A 45 5.30 -8.57 20.60
CA GLU A 45 6.28 -9.12 21.54
C GLU A 45 7.71 -8.87 21.06
N LYS A 46 7.99 -9.12 19.78
CA LYS A 46 9.35 -9.12 19.23
C LYS A 46 9.77 -7.81 18.59
N MET A 47 8.81 -6.93 18.28
CA MET A 47 9.03 -5.64 17.59
C MET A 47 8.10 -4.55 18.15
N ALA A 48 7.79 -4.59 19.44
CA ALA A 48 6.83 -3.69 20.08
C ALA A 48 7.20 -2.20 19.91
N ASP A 49 8.50 -1.92 19.85
CA ASP A 49 9.08 -0.59 19.63
C ASP A 49 8.76 0.00 18.26
N LYS A 50 8.37 -0.84 17.29
CA LYS A 50 7.98 -0.44 15.93
C LYS A 50 6.47 -0.39 15.72
N VAL A 51 5.67 -0.74 16.74
CA VAL A 51 4.20 -0.71 16.66
C VAL A 51 3.68 0.60 17.24
N PHE A 52 3.03 1.37 16.37
CA PHE A 52 2.44 2.66 16.70
C PHE A 52 0.96 2.70 16.28
N SER A 53 0.20 3.58 16.93
CA SER A 53 -1.12 4.01 16.46
C SER A 53 -1.00 4.96 15.26
N PRO A 54 -2.09 5.18 14.49
CA PRO A 54 -2.12 6.22 13.45
C PRO A 54 -1.80 7.63 13.96
N THR A 55 -2.08 7.90 15.24
CA THR A 55 -1.80 9.16 15.93
C THR A 55 -0.36 9.27 16.45
N GLY A 56 0.47 8.23 16.24
CA GLY A 56 1.88 8.19 16.61
C GLY A 56 2.17 7.76 18.05
N LYS A 57 1.18 7.27 18.80
CA LYS A 57 1.38 6.70 20.15
C LYS A 57 2.02 5.32 20.04
N LYS A 58 2.95 5.01 20.92
CA LYS A 58 3.57 3.67 20.98
C LYS A 58 2.61 2.67 21.61
N LEU A 59 2.72 1.40 21.20
CA LEU A 59 2.00 0.30 21.86
C LEU A 59 2.28 0.25 23.37
N SER A 60 3.51 0.54 23.80
CA SER A 60 3.89 0.60 25.22
C SER A 60 3.16 1.67 26.04
N ASP A 61 2.64 2.69 25.37
CA ASP A 61 2.01 3.84 26.03
C ASP A 61 0.50 3.59 26.24
N MET A 62 -0.03 2.49 25.69
CA MET A 62 -1.44 2.09 25.78
C MET A 62 -1.78 1.48 27.15
N ALA A 63 -1.82 2.33 28.18
CA ALA A 63 -2.08 1.94 29.57
C ALA A 63 -3.44 2.44 30.08
N LEU A 64 -4.01 1.74 31.07
CA LEU A 64 -5.33 2.08 31.63
C LEU A 64 -5.35 3.49 32.24
N GLU A 65 -4.27 3.88 32.93
CA GLU A 65 -4.14 5.19 33.56
C GLU A 65 -4.22 6.31 32.52
N GLN A 66 -3.63 6.11 31.35
CA GLN A 66 -3.64 7.08 30.26
C GLN A 66 -5.04 7.24 29.66
N ILE A 67 -5.85 6.18 29.68
CA ILE A 67 -7.27 6.22 29.28
C ILE A 67 -8.08 6.98 30.32
N LEU A 68 -7.90 6.68 31.61
CA LEU A 68 -8.60 7.34 32.71
C LEU A 68 -8.29 8.85 32.76
N ASP A 69 -7.05 9.23 32.45
CA ASP A 69 -6.61 10.62 32.38
C ASP A 69 -7.04 11.34 31.08
N GLY A 70 -7.71 10.65 30.16
CA GLY A 70 -8.13 11.20 28.86
C GLY A 70 -6.98 11.49 27.88
N ARG A 71 -5.78 10.97 28.15
CA ARG A 71 -4.59 11.11 27.29
C ARG A 71 -4.55 10.12 26.13
N LEU A 72 -5.37 9.06 26.22
CA LEU A 72 -5.65 8.11 25.15
C LEU A 72 -7.14 8.12 24.83
N THR A 73 -7.43 8.12 23.54
CA THR A 73 -8.77 8.13 22.96
C THR A 73 -8.99 6.87 22.12
N ALA A 74 -10.22 6.67 21.62
CA ALA A 74 -10.52 5.57 20.72
C ALA A 74 -9.74 5.65 19.39
N GLU A 75 -9.40 6.85 18.92
CA GLU A 75 -8.61 7.05 17.70
C GLU A 75 -7.17 6.54 17.86
N ASP A 76 -6.61 6.64 19.07
CA ASP A 76 -5.29 6.11 19.40
C ASP A 76 -5.29 4.57 19.41
N MET A 77 -6.44 3.92 19.57
CA MET A 77 -6.57 2.45 19.62
C MET A 77 -6.79 1.82 18.24
N ARG A 78 -6.51 2.55 17.16
CA ARG A 78 -6.55 2.05 15.78
C ARG A 78 -5.19 1.51 15.36
N ILE A 79 -5.17 0.65 14.33
CA ILE A 79 -3.95 0.13 13.73
C ILE A 79 -3.38 1.13 12.73
N ALA A 80 -2.05 1.31 12.70
CA ALA A 80 -1.38 2.18 11.73
C ALA A 80 -1.09 1.46 10.39
N PRO A 81 -1.03 2.20 9.25
CA PRO A 81 -0.74 1.62 7.94
C PRO A 81 0.59 0.85 7.90
N GLU A 82 1.60 1.35 8.59
CA GLU A 82 2.94 0.75 8.69
C GLU A 82 2.89 -0.60 9.40
N THR A 83 2.02 -0.75 10.40
CA THR A 83 1.83 -2.03 11.10
C THR A 83 1.19 -3.07 10.19
N LEU A 84 0.21 -2.68 9.37
CA LEU A 84 -0.37 -3.58 8.37
C LEU A 84 0.63 -3.98 7.28
N GLU A 85 1.53 -3.09 6.87
CA GLU A 85 2.62 -3.42 5.94
C GLU A 85 3.60 -4.42 6.56
N MET A 86 4.02 -4.23 7.82
CA MET A 86 4.86 -5.24 8.52
C MET A 86 4.16 -6.60 8.60
N GLN A 87 2.85 -6.63 8.87
CA GLN A 87 2.08 -7.88 8.86
C GLN A 87 1.97 -8.49 7.45
N ALA A 88 1.88 -7.66 6.40
CA ALA A 88 1.91 -8.13 5.02
C ALA A 88 3.24 -8.80 4.68
N GLN A 89 4.38 -8.22 5.08
CA GLN A 89 5.70 -8.82 4.90
C GLN A 89 5.85 -10.15 5.66
N VAL A 90 5.33 -10.24 6.89
CA VAL A 90 5.25 -11.50 7.63
C VAL A 90 4.46 -12.54 6.84
N ALA A 91 3.30 -12.18 6.29
CA ALA A 91 2.47 -13.07 5.50
C ALA A 91 3.16 -13.57 4.22
N GLU A 92 3.86 -12.70 3.49
CA GLU A 92 4.66 -13.08 2.30
C GLU A 92 5.80 -14.02 2.66
N SER A 93 6.47 -13.80 3.79
CA SER A 93 7.57 -14.65 4.24
C SER A 93 7.18 -16.11 4.50
N VAL A 94 5.88 -16.40 4.60
CA VAL A 94 5.32 -17.75 4.75
C VAL A 94 4.43 -18.17 3.58
N GLY A 95 4.55 -17.49 2.43
CA GLY A 95 3.87 -17.83 1.18
C GLY A 95 2.37 -17.51 1.16
N ARG A 96 1.91 -16.50 1.91
CA ARG A 96 0.50 -16.07 1.96
C ARG A 96 0.27 -14.76 1.20
N ASP A 97 0.65 -14.72 -0.06
CA ASP A 97 0.67 -13.51 -0.89
C ASP A 97 -0.71 -12.86 -1.04
N ALA A 98 -1.77 -13.65 -1.20
CA ALA A 98 -3.14 -13.13 -1.28
C ALA A 98 -3.57 -12.42 0.02
N PHE A 99 -3.13 -12.94 1.17
CA PHE A 99 -3.41 -12.33 2.47
C PHE A 99 -2.58 -11.06 2.66
N ALA A 100 -1.31 -11.06 2.24
CA ALA A 100 -0.48 -9.86 2.23
C ALA A 100 -1.09 -8.75 1.36
N GLY A 101 -1.54 -9.08 0.15
CA GLY A 101 -2.26 -8.16 -0.72
C GLY A 101 -3.53 -7.60 -0.07
N ASN A 102 -4.25 -8.41 0.73
CA ASN A 102 -5.39 -7.91 1.51
C ASN A 102 -4.98 -6.91 2.59
N LEU A 103 -3.89 -7.19 3.33
CA LEU A 103 -3.40 -6.29 4.38
C LEU A 103 -2.93 -4.94 3.80
N ARG A 104 -2.31 -4.93 2.62
CA ARG A 104 -1.95 -3.69 1.91
C ARG A 104 -3.15 -2.92 1.39
N ARG A 105 -4.21 -3.59 0.95
CA ARG A 105 -5.47 -2.90 0.66
C ARG A 105 -6.07 -2.30 1.93
N ALA A 106 -6.04 -3.04 3.04
CA ALA A 106 -6.55 -2.56 4.31
C ALA A 106 -5.75 -1.37 4.86
N SER A 107 -4.45 -1.28 4.58
CA SER A 107 -3.62 -0.15 5.04
C SER A 107 -4.00 1.17 4.37
N GLU A 108 -4.38 1.15 3.09
CA GLU A 108 -4.96 2.33 2.43
C GLU A 108 -6.25 2.79 3.12
N LEU A 109 -7.10 1.86 3.54
CA LEU A 109 -8.43 2.15 4.12
C LEU A 109 -8.37 2.84 5.49
N ILE A 110 -7.23 2.86 6.18
CA ILE A 110 -7.09 3.57 7.47
C ILE A 110 -7.32 5.08 7.33
N ALA A 111 -7.03 5.65 6.15
CA ALA A 111 -7.27 7.06 5.88
C ALA A 111 -8.75 7.41 5.68
N VAL A 112 -9.62 6.41 5.50
CA VAL A 112 -11.03 6.59 5.20
C VAL A 112 -11.84 6.57 6.50
N PRO A 113 -12.71 7.56 6.76
CA PRO A 113 -13.58 7.55 7.94
C PRO A 113 -14.51 6.33 7.99
N ASP A 114 -14.81 5.83 9.21
CA ASP A 114 -15.62 4.62 9.42
C ASP A 114 -17.00 4.68 8.74
N ASP A 115 -17.71 5.81 8.87
CA ASP A 115 -19.02 6.01 8.23
C ASP A 115 -18.91 5.94 6.70
N ARG A 116 -17.85 6.53 6.15
CA ARG A 116 -17.61 6.51 4.71
C ARG A 116 -17.26 5.11 4.21
N LEU A 117 -16.49 4.34 4.97
CA LEU A 117 -16.25 2.92 4.67
C LEU A 117 -17.55 2.11 4.61
N LEU A 118 -18.49 2.36 5.53
CA LEU A 118 -19.79 1.69 5.52
C LEU A 118 -20.66 2.11 4.32
N GLU A 119 -20.61 3.37 3.90
CA GLU A 119 -21.27 3.84 2.69
C GLU A 119 -20.73 3.14 1.43
N ILE A 120 -19.40 3.10 1.28
CA ILE A 120 -18.73 2.43 0.15
C ILE A 120 -19.05 0.93 0.15
N TYR A 121 -19.00 0.27 1.31
CA TYR A 121 -19.40 -1.12 1.45
C TYR A 121 -20.84 -1.34 0.98
N ASN A 122 -21.77 -0.49 1.40
CA ASN A 122 -23.16 -0.59 0.97
C ASN A 122 -23.33 -0.30 -0.52
N ALA A 123 -22.58 0.65 -1.09
CA ALA A 123 -22.58 0.97 -2.50
C ALA A 123 -22.12 -0.22 -3.38
N LEU A 124 -21.17 -1.03 -2.89
CA LEU A 124 -20.70 -2.23 -3.56
C LEU A 124 -21.65 -3.43 -3.44
N ARG A 125 -22.72 -3.37 -2.63
CA ARG A 125 -23.68 -4.47 -2.58
C ARG A 125 -24.52 -4.53 -3.86
N PRO A 126 -24.99 -5.72 -4.26
CA PRO A 126 -25.80 -5.86 -5.47
C PRO A 126 -26.99 -4.90 -5.51
N TYR A 127 -27.20 -4.27 -6.66
CA TYR A 127 -28.33 -3.38 -6.97
C TYR A 127 -28.38 -2.07 -6.18
N ARG A 128 -27.26 -1.64 -5.59
CA ARG A 128 -27.20 -0.40 -4.80
C ARG A 128 -26.77 0.81 -5.60
N SER A 129 -25.82 0.62 -6.51
CA SER A 129 -25.18 1.73 -7.23
C SER A 129 -25.28 1.55 -8.73
N THR A 130 -25.39 2.66 -9.42
CA THR A 130 -25.14 2.80 -10.86
C THR A 130 -23.65 2.70 -11.14
N ARG A 131 -23.29 2.58 -12.43
CA ARG A 131 -21.88 2.58 -12.84
C ARG A 131 -21.19 3.90 -12.43
N GLN A 132 -21.83 5.03 -12.71
CA GLN A 132 -21.25 6.34 -12.44
C GLN A 132 -20.98 6.55 -10.95
N GLU A 133 -21.92 6.18 -10.07
CA GLU A 133 -21.73 6.27 -8.62
C GLU A 133 -20.50 5.46 -8.15
N LEU A 134 -20.24 4.27 -8.73
CA LEU A 134 -19.04 3.49 -8.39
C LEU A 134 -17.75 4.12 -8.93
N GLU A 135 -17.77 4.69 -10.13
CA GLU A 135 -16.62 5.40 -10.71
C GLU A 135 -16.30 6.67 -9.89
N ASP A 136 -17.32 7.38 -9.42
CA ASP A 136 -17.17 8.56 -8.56
C ASP A 136 -16.55 8.19 -7.21
N ILE A 137 -17.02 7.09 -6.59
CA ILE A 137 -16.40 6.53 -5.37
C ILE A 137 -14.94 6.15 -5.63
N ALA A 138 -14.63 5.51 -6.76
CA ALA A 138 -13.25 5.16 -7.08
C ALA A 138 -12.35 6.39 -7.23
N ASN A 139 -12.85 7.45 -7.86
CA ASN A 139 -12.12 8.71 -8.01
C ASN A 139 -11.89 9.41 -6.66
N GLU A 140 -12.87 9.41 -5.78
CA GLU A 140 -12.73 9.90 -4.41
C GLU A 140 -11.66 9.10 -3.65
N MET A 141 -11.74 7.77 -3.68
CA MET A 141 -10.77 6.89 -3.04
C MET A 141 -9.34 7.17 -3.50
N GLU A 142 -9.11 7.35 -4.80
CA GLU A 142 -7.78 7.62 -5.34
C GLU A 142 -7.26 9.02 -5.02
N HIS A 143 -8.09 10.06 -5.20
CA HIS A 143 -7.62 11.44 -5.16
C HIS A 143 -7.74 12.10 -3.79
N GLN A 144 -8.75 11.75 -2.99
CA GLN A 144 -8.97 12.32 -1.67
C GLN A 144 -8.24 11.54 -0.58
N TYR A 145 -8.24 10.21 -0.66
CA TYR A 145 -7.67 9.33 0.36
C TYR A 145 -6.36 8.64 -0.07
N GLY A 146 -5.94 8.79 -1.33
CA GLY A 146 -4.72 8.14 -1.84
C GLY A 146 -4.82 6.62 -1.97
N CYS A 147 -6.02 6.05 -1.90
CA CYS A 147 -6.30 4.62 -1.88
C CYS A 147 -6.32 4.03 -3.31
N LYS A 148 -5.16 3.98 -3.97
CA LYS A 148 -5.05 3.61 -5.39
C LYS A 148 -5.47 2.18 -5.66
N VAL A 149 -5.08 1.23 -4.80
CA VAL A 149 -5.42 -0.18 -4.99
C VAL A 149 -6.92 -0.40 -4.78
N ASN A 150 -7.51 0.22 -3.77
CA ASN A 150 -8.96 0.14 -3.55
C ASN A 150 -9.76 0.85 -4.64
N ALA A 151 -9.30 2.00 -5.14
CA ALA A 151 -9.92 2.68 -6.27
C ALA A 151 -9.96 1.79 -7.52
N ALA A 152 -8.83 1.17 -7.87
CA ALA A 152 -8.77 0.22 -8.98
C ALA A 152 -9.73 -0.97 -8.78
N PHE A 153 -9.80 -1.51 -7.56
CA PHE A 153 -10.73 -2.59 -7.20
C PHE A 153 -12.19 -2.20 -7.41
N ILE A 154 -12.57 -0.95 -7.08
CA ILE A 154 -13.94 -0.44 -7.27
C ILE A 154 -14.25 -0.24 -8.76
N ARG A 155 -13.30 0.26 -9.57
CA ARG A 155 -13.47 0.37 -11.03
C ARG A 155 -13.66 -1.00 -11.70
N ASP A 156 -12.88 -1.99 -11.27
CA ASP A 156 -13.06 -3.37 -11.72
C ASP A 156 -14.45 -3.90 -11.34
N ALA A 157 -14.89 -3.64 -10.12
CA ALA A 157 -16.23 -4.01 -9.67
C ALA A 157 -17.33 -3.36 -10.53
N ALA A 158 -17.21 -2.06 -10.86
CA ALA A 158 -18.16 -1.35 -11.72
C ALA A 158 -18.27 -2.02 -13.11
N ALA A 159 -17.13 -2.33 -13.73
CA ALA A 159 -17.08 -3.00 -15.03
C ALA A 159 -17.67 -4.42 -14.98
N ILE A 160 -17.43 -5.18 -13.92
CA ILE A 160 -17.99 -6.52 -13.74
C ILE A 160 -19.49 -6.46 -13.44
N TYR A 161 -19.94 -5.49 -12.65
CA TYR A 161 -21.35 -5.38 -12.25
C TYR A 161 -22.24 -5.05 -13.44
N GLU A 162 -21.75 -4.20 -14.35
CA GLU A 162 -22.41 -3.93 -15.63
C GLU A 162 -22.57 -5.21 -16.45
N LYS A 163 -21.47 -5.94 -16.70
CA LYS A 163 -21.48 -7.20 -17.47
C LYS A 163 -22.37 -8.27 -16.85
N ARG A 164 -22.54 -8.26 -15.53
CA ARG A 164 -23.27 -9.29 -14.77
C ARG A 164 -24.67 -8.84 -14.33
N GLY A 165 -25.12 -7.65 -14.74
CA GLY A 165 -26.44 -7.11 -14.40
C GLY A 165 -26.67 -6.94 -12.89
N ARG A 166 -25.64 -6.48 -12.16
CA ARG A 166 -25.62 -6.25 -10.70
C ARG A 166 -25.66 -4.77 -10.29
N LEU A 167 -25.62 -3.85 -11.25
CA LEU A 167 -25.86 -2.43 -10.99
C LEU A 167 -27.31 -2.20 -10.53
N LYS A 168 -27.55 -1.06 -9.89
CA LYS A 168 -28.88 -0.56 -9.57
C LYS A 168 -29.78 -0.66 -10.81
N ARG A 169 -31.00 -1.15 -10.60
CA ARG A 169 -32.03 -1.24 -11.63
C ARG A 169 -33.05 -0.16 -11.32
N ASP A 170 -33.55 0.47 -12.39
CA ASP A 170 -34.71 1.34 -12.31
C ASP A 170 -35.98 0.54 -11.98
#